data_AF-A0A920V634-F1
#
_entry.id   AF-A0A920V634-F1
#
_cell.length_a   1.000
_cell.length_b   1.000
_cell.length_c   1.000
_cell.angle_alpha   90.00
_cell.angle_beta   90.00
_cell.angle_gamma   90.00
#
_symmetry.space_group_name_H-M   'P 1'
#
loop_
_entity.id
_entity.type
_entity.pdbx_description
1 polymer ?
#
loop_
_entity_poly.entity_id
_entity_poly.type
_entity_poly.pdbx_seq_one_letter_code
_entity_poly.pdbx_strand_id
1 'polypeptide(L)' 'MYPPPVIALYGPTSPEFTPPLSKKVKVIKKNEGFTKLRTGDLEGGYHQGLKDIKPKEVLEALLENFSLDL' A
#
# COMPACT_ATOMS: atom_id res chain seq x y z
N MET A 1 12.30 -15.97 13.17
CA MET A 1 12.61 -15.08 12.04
C MET A 1 11.66 -13.89 12.13
N TYR A 2 12.16 -12.65 12.14
CA TYR A 2 11.29 -11.46 12.17
C TYR A 2 10.83 -11.13 10.75
N PRO A 3 9.56 -10.72 10.55
CA PRO A 3 9.09 -10.28 9.25
C PRO A 3 9.91 -9.05 8.80
N PRO A 4 10.26 -8.98 7.50
CA PRO A 4 10.99 -7.83 6.98
C PRO A 4 10.16 -6.56 7.15
N PRO A 5 10.79 -5.39 7.21
CA PRO A 5 10.05 -4.14 7.16
C PRO A 5 9.30 -4.04 5.81
N VAL A 6 8.11 -3.42 5.81
CA VAL A 6 7.17 -3.43 4.66
C VAL A 6 6.63 -2.03 4.38
N ILE A 7 6.43 -1.71 3.10
CA ILE A 7 5.51 -0.63 2.68
C ILE A 7 4.27 -1.31 2.12
N ALA A 8 3.13 -1.09 2.76
CA ALA A 8 1.86 -1.70 2.39
C ALA A 8 1.00 -0.69 1.64
N LEU A 9 0.75 -0.96 0.35
CA LEU A 9 -0.10 -0.13 -0.51
C LEU A 9 -1.53 -0.68 -0.49
N TYR A 10 -2.48 0.14 -0.05
CA TYR A 10 -3.88 -0.24 0.01
C TYR A 10 -4.69 0.50 -1.04
N GLY A 11 -5.42 -0.26 -1.85
CA GLY A 11 -6.44 0.25 -2.76
C GLY A 11 -7.82 0.23 -2.13
N PRO A 12 -8.70 -0.69 -2.53
CA PRO A 12 -10.05 -0.79 -1.97
C PRO A 12 -10.07 -1.43 -0.58
N THR A 13 -9.06 -2.22 -0.20
CA THR A 13 -8.99 -2.94 1.08
C THR A 13 -8.64 -2.00 2.24
N SER A 14 -9.12 -2.28 3.46
CA SER A 14 -8.76 -1.50 4.65
C SER A 14 -7.61 -2.13 5.45
N PRO A 15 -6.60 -1.35 5.86
CA PRO A 15 -5.59 -1.81 6.82
C PRO A 15 -6.18 -2.13 8.19
N GLU A 16 -7.36 -1.61 8.55
CA GLU A 16 -8.04 -1.94 9.80
C GLU A 16 -8.59 -3.37 9.80
N PHE A 17 -9.04 -3.86 8.64
CA PHE A 17 -9.57 -5.22 8.49
C PHE A 17 -8.47 -6.24 8.21
N THR A 18 -7.45 -5.86 7.43
CA THR A 18 -6.30 -6.72 7.10
C THR A 18 -5.00 -5.95 7.32
N PRO A 19 -4.54 -5.79 8.58
CA PRO A 19 -3.34 -5.03 8.88
C PRO A 19 -2.08 -5.78 8.44
N PRO A 20 -1.01 -5.06 8.07
CA PRO A 20 0.28 -5.67 7.85
C PRO A 20 0.88 -6.10 9.19
N LEU A 21 1.44 -7.31 9.25
CA LEU A 21 1.94 -7.91 10.50
C LEU A 21 3.42 -7.62 10.79
N SER A 22 4.07 -6.80 9.97
CA SER A 22 5.46 -6.40 10.22
C SER A 22 5.53 -5.38 11.35
N LYS A 23 6.54 -5.50 12.21
CA LYS A 23 6.79 -4.54 13.30
C LYS A 23 7.20 -3.16 12.79
N LYS A 24 7.72 -3.08 11.57
CA LYS A 24 8.17 -1.83 10.96
C LYS A 24 7.47 -1.71 9.61
N VAL A 25 6.38 -0.96 9.62
CA VAL A 25 5.50 -0.83 8.46
C VAL A 25 5.09 0.60 8.21
N LYS A 26 5.10 0.99 6.93
CA LYS A 26 4.45 2.21 6.45
C LYS A 26 3.24 1.81 5.62
N VAL A 27 2.08 2.34 5.95
CA VAL A 27 0.83 2.15 5.20
C VAL A 27 0.60 3.36 4.31
N ILE A 28 0.31 3.13 3.03
CA ILE A 28 -0.08 4.17 2.07
C ILE A 28 -1.46 3.83 1.52
N LYS A 29 -2.40 4.74 1.69
CA LYS A 29 -3.77 4.65 1.19
C LYS A 29 -4.26 6.06 0.85
N LYS A 30 -4.73 6.28 -0.37
CA LYS A 30 -5.19 7.60 -0.83
C LYS A 30 -6.66 7.90 -0.48
N ASN A 31 -7.46 6.86 -0.25
CA ASN A 31 -8.91 6.98 -0.07
C ASN A 31 -9.32 6.34 1.27
N GLU A 32 -10.37 6.85 1.91
CA GLU A 32 -10.93 6.24 3.12
C GLU A 32 -11.88 5.08 2.81
N GLY A 33 -12.16 4.24 3.81
CA GLY A 33 -13.18 3.19 3.73
C GLY A 33 -12.78 1.93 2.95
N PHE A 34 -13.77 1.09 2.65
CA PHE A 34 -13.59 -0.18 1.92
C PHE A 34 -14.62 -0.29 0.80
N THR A 35 -14.19 -0.73 -0.38
CA THR A 35 -15.08 -0.92 -1.53
C THR A 35 -15.09 -2.39 -1.95
N LYS A 36 -16.28 -3.02 -1.95
CA LYS A 36 -16.46 -4.42 -2.43
C LYS A 36 -16.49 -4.57 -3.95
N LEU A 37 -16.52 -3.46 -4.69
CA LEU A 37 -16.59 -3.48 -6.14
C LEU A 37 -15.30 -4.09 -6.73
N ARG A 38 -15.42 -5.28 -7.32
CA ARG A 38 -14.40 -5.89 -8.18
C ARG A 38 -14.78 -5.63 -9.63
N THR A 39 -14.13 -4.67 -10.27
CA THR A 39 -13.96 -4.71 -11.73
C THR A 39 -12.87 -5.76 -12.00
N GLY A 40 -13.16 -6.80 -12.78
CA GLY A 40 -12.24 -7.92 -13.05
C GLY A 40 -10.95 -7.51 -13.78
N ASP A 41 -10.16 -8.50 -14.24
CA ASP A 41 -8.79 -8.34 -14.80
C ASP A 41 -8.69 -7.55 -16.14
N LEU A 42 -9.72 -6.80 -16.52
CA LEU A 42 -9.76 -5.94 -17.70
C LEU A 42 -9.02 -4.61 -17.43
N GLU A 43 -8.75 -3.80 -18.45
CA GLU A 43 -8.01 -2.52 -18.34
C GLU A 43 -8.60 -1.49 -17.32
N GLY A 44 -9.82 -1.70 -16.82
CA GLY A 44 -10.46 -0.97 -15.72
C GLY A 44 -10.38 -1.61 -14.32
N GLY A 45 -9.62 -2.71 -14.16
CA GLY A 45 -9.64 -3.54 -12.95
C GLY A 45 -8.88 -2.97 -11.75
N TYR A 46 -7.86 -2.14 -11.99
CA TYR A 46 -7.17 -1.47 -10.89
C TYR A 46 -8.05 -0.38 -10.28
N HIS A 47 -8.32 -0.51 -8.99
CA HIS A 47 -9.04 0.49 -8.22
C HIS A 47 -8.32 1.84 -8.28
N GLN A 48 -9.07 2.92 -8.44
CA GLN A 48 -8.53 4.28 -8.56
C GLN A 48 -7.58 4.62 -7.40
N GLY A 49 -7.90 4.18 -6.18
CA GLY A 49 -7.05 4.39 -5.01
C GLY A 49 -5.63 3.80 -5.12
N LEU A 50 -5.37 2.78 -5.95
CA LEU A 50 -4.00 2.34 -6.27
C LEU A 50 -3.37 3.16 -7.38
N LYS A 51 -4.15 3.57 -8.40
CA LYS A 51 -3.67 4.43 -9.50
C LYS A 51 -3.24 5.81 -9.02
N ASP A 52 -3.84 6.28 -7.95
CA ASP A 52 -3.53 7.57 -7.33
C ASP A 52 -2.23 7.52 -6.51
N ILE A 53 -1.77 6.32 -6.12
CA ILE A 53 -0.45 6.14 -5.50
C ILE A 53 0.61 6.27 -6.58
N LYS A 54 1.48 7.28 -6.46
CA LYS A 54 2.54 7.54 -7.42
C LYS A 54 3.80 6.72 -7.09
N PRO A 55 4.58 6.28 -8.09
CA PRO A 55 5.85 5.60 -7.81
C PRO A 55 6.81 6.42 -6.93
N LYS A 56 6.81 7.75 -7.10
CA LYS A 56 7.67 8.66 -6.33
C LYS A 56 7.39 8.64 -4.83
N GLU A 57 6.12 8.69 -4.40
CA GLU A 57 5.78 8.65 -2.96
C GLU A 57 6.13 7.29 -2.32
N VAL A 58 6.04 6.21 -3.11
CA VAL A 58 6.46 4.87 -2.64
C VAL A 58 7.97 4.83 -2.45
N LEU A 59 8.72 5.41 -3.38
CA LEU A 59 10.18 5.50 -3.30
C LEU A 59 10.63 6.36 -2.13
N GLU A 60 10.02 7.53 -1.93
CA GLU A 60 10.28 8.40 -0.78
C GLU A 60 10.00 7.68 0.55
N ALA A 61 8.84 7.01 0.66
CA ALA A 61 8.52 6.21 1.82
C ALA A 61 9.54 5.08 2.06
N LEU A 62 10.12 4.51 1.00
CA LEU A 62 11.13 3.48 1.09
C LEU A 62 12.47 4.02 1.60
N LEU A 63 12.91 5.16 1.09
CA LEU A 63 14.14 5.81 1.55
C LEU A 63 14.02 6.35 2.99
N GLU A 64 12.85 6.85 3.38
CA GLU A 64 12.62 7.35 4.75
C GLU A 64 12.49 6.22 5.78
N ASN A 65 11.72 5.17 5.45
CA ASN A 65 11.40 4.12 6.42
C ASN A 65 12.49 3.07 6.49
N PHE A 66 13.32 2.94 5.48
CA PHE A 66 14.37 1.95 5.42
C PHE A 66 15.64 2.74 5.19
N SER A 67 16.49 2.80 6.22
CA SER A 67 17.86 3.29 6.10
C SER A 67 18.59 2.42 5.09
N LEU A 68 18.36 2.69 3.82
CA LEU A 68 19.10 2.19 2.69
C LEU A 68 20.24 3.17 2.58
N ASP A 69 21.33 2.84 3.26
CA ASP A 69 22.60 3.49 3.02
C ASP A 69 22.96 3.21 1.55
N LEU A 70 22.70 4.19 0.68
CA LEU A 70 23.03 4.19 -0.75
C LEU A 70 24.44 4.71 -0.96
#